data_AF-A0A7S2PCE3-F1
#
_entry.id   AF-A0A7S2PCE3-F1
#
_cell.length_a   1.000
_cell.length_b   1.000
_cell.length_c   1.000
_cell.angle_alpha   90.00
_cell.angle_beta   90.00
_cell.angle_gamma   90.00
#
_symmetry.space_group_name_H-M   'P 1'
#
loop_
_entity.id
_entity.type
_entity.pdbx_description
1 polymer ?
#
loop_
_entity_poly.entity_id
_entity_poly.type
_entity_poly.pdbx_seq_one_letter_code
_entity_poly.pdbx_strand_id
1 'polypeptide(L)'
;RVQACLVACTLCVVTVFAEADRLYLTQCFRESKQLRQGFTGFLRDAESTHSEDKARIVGELSSSGLEDEADHAIEVLVAAGASTPTLRAASLRVGTLEQASQVLWALPVLTWASWATVGILFVAARSEVGGAARGLGLCGVP
;
A
#
# COMPACT_ATOMS: atom_id res chain seq x y z
N ARG A 1 19.96 -28.60 0.74
CA ARG A 1 19.81 -28.01 -0.62
C ARG A 1 18.42 -27.41 -0.82
N VAL A 2 17.34 -28.17 -0.61
CA VAL A 2 15.95 -27.68 -0.73
C VAL A 2 15.64 -26.46 0.16
N GLN A 3 16.08 -26.47 1.43
CA GLN A 3 15.88 -25.34 2.36
C GLN A 3 16.55 -24.04 1.85
N ALA A 4 17.77 -24.13 1.32
CA ALA A 4 18.47 -22.96 0.78
C ALA A 4 17.75 -22.39 -0.46
N CYS A 5 17.19 -23.25 -1.32
CA CYS A 5 16.37 -22.82 -2.46
C CYS A 5 15.09 -22.12 -2.00
N LEU A 6 14.38 -22.67 -1.01
CA LEU A 6 13.16 -22.06 -0.45
C LEU A 6 13.43 -20.67 0.13
N VAL A 7 14.46 -20.53 0.94
CA VAL A 7 14.85 -19.23 1.54
C VAL A 7 15.22 -18.23 0.45
N ALA A 8 16.00 -18.65 -0.56
CA ALA A 8 16.37 -17.78 -1.68
C ALA A 8 15.14 -17.29 -2.47
N CYS A 9 14.19 -18.19 -2.77
CA CYS A 9 12.95 -17.82 -3.46
C CYS A 9 12.13 -16.79 -2.64
N THR A 10 11.98 -17.01 -1.34
CA THR A 10 11.26 -16.09 -0.46
C THR A 10 11.92 -14.70 -0.44
N LEU A 11 13.25 -14.64 -0.35
CA LEU A 11 13.99 -13.38 -0.41
C LEU A 11 13.80 -12.67 -1.75
N CYS A 12 13.89 -13.38 -2.88
CA CYS A 12 13.67 -12.80 -4.20
C CYS A 12 12.27 -12.20 -4.36
N VAL A 13 11.23 -12.87 -3.85
CA VAL A 13 9.86 -12.35 -3.91
C VAL A 13 9.75 -11.06 -3.09
N VAL A 14 10.23 -11.09 -1.84
CA VAL A 14 10.20 -9.92 -0.95
C VAL A 14 10.92 -8.71 -1.56
N THR A 15 12.09 -8.90 -2.16
CA THR A 15 12.85 -7.77 -2.74
C THR A 15 12.14 -7.13 -3.93
N VAL A 16 11.45 -7.91 -4.76
CA VAL A 16 10.65 -7.38 -5.89
C VAL A 16 9.51 -6.50 -5.37
N PHE A 17 8.78 -6.96 -4.35
CA PHE A 17 7.71 -6.18 -3.75
C PHE A 17 8.23 -4.94 -3.01
N ALA A 18 9.38 -5.05 -2.33
CA ALA A 18 10.01 -3.90 -1.67
C ALA A 18 10.45 -2.81 -2.67
N GLU A 19 10.99 -3.18 -3.84
CA GLU A 19 11.30 -2.23 -4.90
C GLU A 19 10.04 -1.62 -5.51
N ALA A 20 8.98 -2.40 -5.72
CA ALA A 20 7.70 -1.90 -6.19
C ALA A 20 7.12 -0.86 -5.21
N ASP A 21 7.13 -1.15 -3.92
CA ASP A 21 6.71 -0.21 -2.87
C ASP A 21 7.58 1.06 -2.87
N ARG A 22 8.90 0.92 -3.02
CA ARG A 22 9.83 2.06 -3.09
C ARG A 22 9.51 3.00 -4.25
N LEU A 23 9.26 2.43 -5.43
CA LEU A 23 8.88 3.19 -6.62
C LEU A 23 7.53 3.89 -6.41
N TYR A 24 6.55 3.18 -5.86
CA TYR A 24 5.23 3.72 -5.55
C TYR A 24 5.32 4.90 -4.57
N LEU A 25 6.03 4.74 -3.45
CA LEU A 25 6.22 5.80 -2.47
C LEU A 25 6.96 7.02 -3.05
N THR A 26 7.95 6.78 -3.91
CA THR A 26 8.68 7.87 -4.59
C THR A 26 7.75 8.65 -5.51
N GLN A 27 6.88 7.96 -6.25
CA GLN A 27 5.89 8.61 -7.12
C GLN A 27 4.86 9.40 -6.31
N CYS A 28 4.28 8.81 -5.26
CA CYS A 28 3.36 9.50 -4.36
C CYS A 28 3.99 10.76 -3.73
N PHE A 29 5.27 10.68 -3.33
CA PHE A 29 5.99 11.85 -2.81
C PHE A 29 6.16 12.95 -3.86
N ARG A 30 6.48 12.59 -5.10
CA ARG A 30 6.60 13.55 -6.21
C ARG A 30 5.27 14.21 -6.53
N GLU A 31 4.20 13.43 -6.62
CA GLU A 31 2.85 13.94 -6.88
C GLU A 31 2.36 14.84 -5.75
N SER A 32 2.57 14.45 -4.48
CA SER A 32 2.26 15.30 -3.33
C SER A 32 3.05 16.63 -3.37
N LYS A 33 4.33 16.58 -3.72
CA LYS A 33 5.15 17.78 -3.86
C LYS A 33 4.68 18.68 -5.01
N GLN A 34 4.29 18.10 -6.14
CA GLN A 34 3.74 18.85 -7.27
C GLN A 34 2.39 19.48 -6.93
N LEU A 35 1.52 18.77 -6.21
CA LEU A 35 0.24 19.33 -5.76
C LEU A 35 0.41 20.47 -4.74
N ARG A 36 1.45 20.41 -3.90
CA ARG A 36 1.82 21.51 -2.98
C ARG A 36 2.49 22.68 -3.70
N GLN A 37 3.10 22.45 -4.86
CA GLN A 37 3.69 23.52 -5.66
C GLN A 37 2.57 24.31 -6.35
N GLY A 38 2.16 25.41 -5.72
CA GLY A 38 1.11 26.30 -6.23
C GLY A 38 -0.17 26.31 -5.42
N PHE A 39 -0.33 25.42 -4.42
CA PHE A 39 -1.46 25.46 -3.49
C PHE A 39 -1.01 26.08 -2.15
N THR A 40 -1.59 27.23 -1.79
CA THR A 40 -1.26 27.98 -0.55
C THR A 40 -2.16 27.62 0.63
N GLY A 41 -3.11 26.69 0.44
CA GLY A 41 -4.16 26.38 1.40
C GLY A 41 -5.56 26.75 0.91
N PHE A 42 -5.65 27.64 -0.09
CA PHE A 42 -6.92 28.07 -0.68
C PHE A 42 -6.98 27.75 -2.17
N LEU A 43 -8.12 27.25 -2.66
CA LEU A 43 -8.35 26.93 -4.07
C LEU A 43 -8.20 28.17 -4.96
N ARG A 44 -8.54 29.35 -4.43
CA ARG A 44 -8.40 30.63 -5.13
C ARG A 44 -6.97 30.94 -5.54
N ASP A 45 -5.99 30.47 -4.77
CA ASP A 45 -4.58 30.74 -5.01
C ASP A 45 -3.92 29.66 -5.89
N ALA A 46 -4.62 28.53 -6.13
CA ALA A 46 -4.10 27.43 -6.95
C ALA A 46 -3.80 27.89 -8.38
N GLU A 47 -2.56 27.70 -8.85
CA GLU A 47 -2.21 27.95 -10.25
C GLU A 47 -2.90 26.92 -11.16
N SER A 48 -3.59 27.40 -12.21
CA SER A 48 -4.23 26.56 -13.22
C SER A 48 -3.73 26.94 -14.61
N THR A 49 -3.43 25.93 -15.42
CA THR A 49 -3.09 26.12 -16.84
C THR A 49 -4.27 26.69 -17.63
N HIS A 50 -5.51 26.47 -17.16
CA HIS A 50 -6.75 26.99 -17.75
C HIS A 50 -7.46 27.90 -16.75
N SER A 51 -7.30 29.20 -16.92
CA SER A 51 -7.89 30.23 -16.04
C SER A 51 -9.42 30.28 -16.11
N GLU A 52 -10.01 29.96 -17.27
CA GLU A 52 -11.46 29.93 -17.46
C GLU A 52 -12.13 28.82 -16.63
N ASP A 53 -11.58 27.60 -16.66
CA ASP A 53 -12.08 26.49 -15.84
C ASP A 53 -11.92 26.77 -14.35
N LYS A 54 -10.78 27.38 -13.95
CA LYS A 54 -10.58 27.81 -12.56
C LYS A 54 -11.66 28.81 -12.14
N ALA A 55 -11.92 29.84 -12.94
CA ALA A 55 -12.92 30.84 -12.63
C ALA A 55 -14.33 30.24 -12.53
N ARG A 56 -14.66 29.26 -13.39
CA ARG A 56 -15.93 28.55 -13.35
C ARG A 56 -16.09 27.71 -12.08
N ILE A 57 -15.06 26.92 -11.74
CA ILE A 57 -15.06 26.05 -10.54
C ILE A 57 -15.12 26.89 -9.26
N VAL A 58 -14.29 27.93 -9.15
CA VAL A 58 -14.31 28.85 -8.00
C VAL A 58 -15.67 29.55 -7.91
N GLY A 59 -16.22 30.01 -9.03
CA GLY A 59 -17.54 30.63 -9.07
C GLY A 59 -18.66 29.70 -8.58
N GLU A 60 -18.63 28.43 -9.01
CA GLU A 60 -19.58 27.41 -8.57
C GLU A 60 -19.45 27.11 -7.07
N LEU A 61 -18.23 26.97 -6.56
CA LEU A 61 -17.95 26.74 -5.14
C LEU A 61 -18.36 27.94 -4.26
N SER A 62 -18.05 29.16 -4.69
CA SER A 62 -18.47 30.36 -3.97
C SER A 62 -19.99 30.53 -3.99
N SER A 63 -20.67 30.15 -5.08
CA SER A 63 -22.14 30.22 -5.17
C SER A 63 -22.86 29.17 -4.32
N SER A 64 -22.21 28.03 -4.07
CA SER A 64 -22.74 26.93 -3.26
C SER A 64 -22.38 27.05 -1.77
N GLY A 65 -21.43 27.93 -1.40
CA GLY A 65 -20.95 28.10 -0.04
C GLY A 65 -20.07 26.95 0.45
N LEU A 66 -19.60 26.09 -0.46
CA LEU A 66 -18.79 24.90 -0.15
C LEU A 66 -17.29 25.13 -0.32
N GLU A 67 -16.88 26.40 -0.44
CA GLU A 67 -15.50 26.78 -0.70
C GLU A 67 -14.54 26.30 0.40
N ASP A 68 -14.90 26.55 1.67
CA ASP A 68 -14.12 26.11 2.83
C ASP A 68 -14.04 24.58 2.94
N GLU A 69 -15.11 23.87 2.56
CA GLU A 69 -15.15 22.40 2.57
C GLU A 69 -14.26 21.81 1.45
N ALA A 70 -14.22 22.47 0.29
CA ALA A 70 -13.33 22.09 -0.80
C ALA A 70 -11.85 22.31 -0.44
N ASP A 71 -11.52 23.44 0.19
CA ASP A 71 -10.17 23.72 0.68
C ASP A 71 -9.71 22.70 1.71
N HIS A 72 -10.58 22.40 2.68
CA HIS A 72 -10.31 21.38 3.69
C HIS A 72 -10.16 19.99 3.06
N ALA A 73 -11.01 19.61 2.09
CA ALA A 73 -10.91 18.33 1.40
C ALA A 73 -9.60 18.20 0.63
N ILE A 74 -9.12 19.27 0.00
CA ILE A 74 -7.83 19.27 -0.71
C ILE A 74 -6.67 19.18 0.28
N GLU A 75 -6.73 19.91 1.38
CA GLU A 75 -5.73 19.81 2.45
C GLU A 75 -5.64 18.38 2.98
N VAL A 76 -6.78 17.73 3.24
CA VAL A 76 -6.85 16.32 3.65
C VAL A 76 -6.27 15.40 2.58
N LEU A 77 -6.58 15.60 1.29
CA LEU A 77 -6.03 14.79 0.20
C LEU A 77 -4.51 14.95 0.06
N VAL A 78 -4.00 16.18 0.21
CA VAL A 78 -2.58 16.50 0.18
C VAL A 78 -1.86 15.94 1.41
N ALA A 79 -2.47 15.98 2.59
CA ALA A 79 -1.95 15.42 3.83
C ALA A 79 -1.95 13.88 3.80
N ALA A 80 -3.00 13.27 3.25
CA ALA A 80 -3.12 11.82 3.08
C ALA A 80 -2.21 11.27 1.98
N GLY A 81 -1.59 12.10 1.15
CA GLY A 81 -0.76 11.67 0.02
C GLY A 81 -1.57 10.90 -1.04
N ALA A 82 -2.87 11.18 -1.15
CA ALA A 82 -3.85 10.36 -1.86
C ALA A 82 -4.30 11.04 -3.17
N SER A 83 -3.52 10.86 -4.24
CA SER A 83 -3.91 11.26 -5.60
C SER A 83 -4.75 10.19 -6.32
N THR A 84 -4.84 8.97 -5.78
CA THR A 84 -5.48 7.84 -6.45
C THR A 84 -7.01 7.82 -6.28
N PRO A 85 -7.78 7.62 -7.37
CA PRO A 85 -9.25 7.70 -7.36
C PRO A 85 -9.93 6.68 -6.44
N THR A 86 -9.30 5.52 -6.23
CA THR A 86 -9.75 4.48 -5.30
C THR A 86 -9.66 4.92 -3.84
N LEU A 87 -8.65 5.69 -3.47
CA LEU A 87 -8.47 6.17 -2.09
C LEU A 87 -9.37 7.39 -1.81
N ARG A 88 -9.64 8.21 -2.83
CA ARG A 88 -10.68 9.26 -2.78
C ARG A 88 -12.08 8.68 -2.58
N ALA A 89 -12.40 7.56 -3.26
CA ALA A 89 -13.67 6.86 -3.05
C ALA A 89 -13.78 6.22 -1.65
N ALA A 90 -12.65 5.80 -1.07
CA ALA A 90 -12.59 5.26 0.29
C ALA A 90 -12.72 6.36 1.36
N SER A 91 -12.03 7.50 1.19
CA SER A 91 -12.12 8.64 2.13
C SER A 91 -13.51 9.23 2.18
N LEU A 92 -14.22 9.31 1.04
CA LEU A 92 -15.63 9.72 0.98
C LEU A 92 -16.57 8.79 1.76
N ARG A 93 -16.21 7.52 1.97
CA ARG A 93 -17.04 6.55 2.67
C ARG A 93 -16.67 6.36 4.14
N VAL A 94 -15.39 6.53 4.48
CA VAL A 94 -14.84 6.12 5.79
C VAL A 94 -14.37 7.33 6.62
N GLY A 95 -14.34 8.53 6.05
CA GLY A 95 -13.86 9.75 6.72
C GLY A 95 -12.34 9.93 6.57
N THR A 96 -11.76 10.83 7.38
CA THR A 96 -10.33 11.17 7.40
C THR A 96 -9.48 9.95 7.73
N LEU A 97 -8.93 9.32 6.69
CA LEU A 97 -7.95 8.25 6.78
C LEU A 97 -6.56 8.87 6.89
N GLU A 98 -6.12 9.20 8.11
CA GLU A 98 -4.71 9.51 8.37
C GLU A 98 -3.85 8.32 7.90
N GLN A 99 -2.90 8.60 6.99
CA GLN A 99 -1.86 7.67 6.52
C GLN A 99 -2.31 6.38 5.76
N ALA A 100 -3.55 6.27 5.27
CA ALA A 100 -3.97 5.05 4.56
C ALA A 100 -3.32 4.83 3.17
N SER A 101 -2.59 5.81 2.63
CA SER A 101 -1.91 5.68 1.33
C SER A 101 -0.58 4.92 1.41
N GLN A 102 -0.02 4.74 2.61
CA GLN A 102 1.26 4.06 2.82
C GLN A 102 1.09 2.59 3.19
N VAL A 103 0.19 1.87 2.52
CA VAL A 103 0.15 0.41 2.67
C VAL A 103 1.37 -0.16 1.96
N LEU A 104 2.45 -0.40 2.72
CA LEU A 104 3.60 -1.16 2.23
C LEU A 104 3.15 -2.60 2.01
N TRP A 105 3.00 -3.03 0.76
CA TRP A 105 2.67 -4.41 0.40
C TRP A 105 3.78 -5.39 0.81
N ALA A 106 5.01 -4.91 0.95
CA ALA A 106 6.14 -5.71 1.39
C ALA A 106 5.93 -6.34 2.77
N LEU A 107 5.26 -5.66 3.71
CA LEU A 107 5.03 -6.18 5.07
C LEU A 107 4.07 -7.39 5.12
N PRO A 108 2.84 -7.33 4.57
CA PRO A 108 1.96 -8.48 4.54
C PRO A 108 2.53 -9.61 3.68
N VAL A 109 3.21 -9.30 2.57
CA VAL A 109 3.86 -10.31 1.73
C VAL A 109 5.00 -11.01 2.49
N LEU A 110 5.87 -10.26 3.18
CA LEU A 110 6.95 -10.83 3.99
C LEU A 110 6.40 -11.70 5.13
N THR A 111 5.36 -11.22 5.81
CA THR A 111 4.68 -11.98 6.86
C THR A 111 4.16 -13.30 6.28
N TRP A 112 3.36 -13.24 5.22
CA TRP A 112 2.78 -14.42 4.60
C TRP A 112 3.85 -15.41 4.10
N ALA A 113 4.88 -14.92 3.41
CA ALA A 113 5.94 -15.76 2.88
C ALA A 113 6.80 -16.41 3.98
N SER A 114 7.02 -15.71 5.09
CA SER A 114 7.68 -16.25 6.28
C SER A 114 6.87 -17.40 6.88
N TRP A 115 5.56 -17.19 7.11
CA TRP A 115 4.65 -18.22 7.63
C TRP A 115 4.57 -19.43 6.70
N ALA A 116 4.47 -19.22 5.39
CA ALA A 116 4.48 -20.30 4.41
C ALA A 116 5.79 -21.11 4.47
N THR A 117 6.94 -20.43 4.58
CA THR A 117 8.25 -21.08 4.69
C THR A 117 8.33 -21.95 5.96
N VAL A 118 7.91 -21.43 7.11
CA VAL A 118 7.88 -22.18 8.38
C VAL A 118 6.96 -23.41 8.27
N GLY A 119 5.77 -23.26 7.68
CA GLY A 119 4.82 -24.35 7.48
C GLY A 119 5.38 -25.47 6.59
N ILE A 120 6.01 -25.11 5.48
CA ILE A 120 6.64 -26.09 4.56
C ILE A 120 7.76 -26.86 5.28
N LEU A 121 8.61 -26.17 6.04
CA LEU A 121 9.69 -26.80 6.81
C LEU A 121 9.15 -27.76 7.87
N PHE A 122 8.09 -27.38 8.57
CA PHE A 122 7.45 -28.23 9.58
C PHE A 122 6.89 -29.52 8.97
N VAL A 123 6.18 -29.41 7.84
CA VAL A 123 5.63 -30.58 7.12
C VAL A 123 6.74 -31.47 6.59
N ALA A 124 7.79 -30.89 6.01
CA ALA A 124 8.94 -31.64 5.51
C ALA A 124 9.63 -32.43 6.64
N ALA A 125 9.95 -31.77 7.76
CA ALA A 125 10.57 -32.42 8.92
C ALA A 125 9.69 -33.55 9.48
N ARG A 126 8.37 -33.35 9.57
CA ARG A 126 7.44 -34.38 10.04
C ARG A 126 7.36 -35.57 9.07
N SER A 127 7.41 -35.32 7.77
CA SER A 127 7.39 -36.37 6.74
C SER A 127 8.65 -37.23 6.77
N GLU A 128 9.82 -36.64 7.04
CA GLU A 128 11.08 -37.37 7.17
C GLU A 128 11.10 -38.25 8.42
N VAL A 129 10.60 -37.74 9.56
CA VAL A 129 10.47 -38.54 10.79
C VAL A 129 9.48 -39.69 10.61
N GLY A 130 8.34 -39.45 9.95
CA GLY A 130 7.36 -40.49 9.64
C GLY A 130 7.89 -41.54 8.66
N GLY A 131 8.69 -41.12 7.68
CA GLY A 131 9.38 -42.02 6.75
C GLY A 131 10.42 -42.90 7.44
N ALA A 132 11.25 -42.31 8.30
CA ALA A 132 12.24 -43.04 9.08
C ALA A 132 11.60 -44.06 10.04
N ALA A 133 10.49 -43.70 10.70
CA ALA A 133 9.76 -44.61 11.59
C ALA A 133 9.15 -45.81 10.85
N ARG A 134 8.63 -45.60 9.62
CA ARG A 134 8.12 -46.70 8.78
C ARG A 134 9.25 -47.60 8.26
N GLY A 135 10.39 -47.02 7.89
CA GLY A 135 11.56 -47.77 7.42
C GLY A 135 12.20 -48.67 8.48
N LEU A 136 12.11 -48.27 9.76
CA LEU A 136 12.60 -49.05 10.90
C LEU A 136 11.64 -50.18 11.36
N GLY A 137 10.51 -50.39 10.68
CA GLY A 137 9.57 -51.46 11.02
C GLY A 137 8.82 -51.25 12.34
N LEU A 138 8.85 -50.05 12.92
CA LEU A 138 8.22 -49.72 14.21
C LEU A 138 6.68 -49.60 14.14
N CYS A 139 6.04 -49.98 13.03
CA CYS A 139 4.58 -50.01 12.89
C CYS A 139 3.93 -51.31 13.37
N GLY A 140 4.61 -52.10 14.22
CA GLY A 140 4.09 -53.37 14.71
C GLY A 140 4.37 -53.62 16.19
N VAL A 141 3.80 -52.81 17.09
CA VAL A 141 3.47 -53.27 18.45
C VAL A 141 2.13 -52.60 18.84
N PRO A 142 1.10 -53.38 19.23
CA PRO A 142 -0.21 -52.87 19.63
C PRO A 142 -0.19 -52.06 20.93
#